data_AF-A0A0C1RRK3-F1
#
_entry.id   AF-A0A0C1RRK3-F1
#
_cell.length_a   1.000
_cell.length_b   1.000
_cell.length_c   1.000
_cell.angle_alpha   90.00
_cell.angle_beta   90.00
_cell.angle_gamma   90.00
#
_symmetry.space_group_name_H-M   'P 1'
#
loop_
_entity.id
_entity.type
_entity.pdbx_description
1 polymer ?
#
loop_
_entity_poly.entity_id
_entity_poly.type
_entity_poly.pdbx_seq_one_letter_code
_entity_poly.pdbx_strand_id
1 'polypeptide(L)'
;MPIAEELGVVMSPPNRIRPTRKAHQAALVVEHVSPGAINTYHDRLSAAVWVEERDIEDPEILSSLAKDLDVPSELIERVVNNDELWPAVISSMERAHAWGATGTPSWLIDNKLLVPGLQDDEFFDRVIVKMSSPSNSEDPLK
;
A
#
# COMPACT_ATOMS: atom_id res chain seq x y z
N MET A 1 12.75 -12.03 14.11
CA MET A 1 12.05 -10.82 13.65
C MET A 1 11.23 -10.32 14.81
N PRO A 2 11.72 -9.35 15.59
CA PRO A 2 11.09 -9.02 16.87
C PRO A 2 9.67 -8.46 16.69
N ILE A 3 9.50 -7.49 15.79
CA ILE A 3 8.23 -6.75 15.66
C ILE A 3 7.08 -7.56 15.04
N ALA A 4 7.35 -8.43 14.06
CA ALA A 4 6.30 -9.26 13.46
C ALA A 4 5.75 -10.28 14.47
N GLU A 5 6.63 -10.87 15.29
CA GLU A 5 6.26 -11.80 16.35
C GLU A 5 5.47 -11.09 17.47
N GLU A 6 5.91 -9.90 17.88
CA GLU A 6 5.20 -9.04 18.85
C GLU A 6 3.78 -8.70 18.40
N LEU A 7 3.60 -8.43 17.09
CA LEU A 7 2.31 -8.10 16.49
C LEU A 7 1.47 -9.34 16.12
N GLY A 8 1.98 -10.55 16.34
CA GLY A 8 1.30 -11.79 15.95
C GLY A 8 1.13 -11.95 14.44
N VAL A 9 1.97 -11.28 13.63
CA VAL A 9 1.95 -11.33 12.17
C VAL A 9 2.89 -12.43 11.68
N VAL A 10 2.36 -13.39 10.92
CA VAL A 10 3.18 -14.40 10.26
C VAL A 10 3.92 -13.74 9.10
N MET A 11 5.25 -13.72 9.19
CA MET A 11 6.12 -13.24 8.12
C MET A 11 7.19 -14.30 7.88
N SER A 12 7.20 -14.88 6.69
CA SER A 12 8.18 -15.85 6.21
C SER A 12 8.82 -15.22 4.96
N PRO A 13 10.01 -14.62 5.09
CA PRO A 13 10.68 -14.01 3.95
C PRO A 13 10.85 -15.02 2.82
N PRO A 14 10.42 -14.69 1.58
CA PRO A 14 10.51 -15.63 0.47
C PRO A 14 11.98 -15.88 0.09
N ASN A 15 12.29 -17.06 -0.43
CA ASN A 15 13.65 -17.39 -0.89
C ASN A 15 14.07 -16.57 -2.12
N ARG A 16 13.08 -16.00 -2.83
CA ARG A 16 13.28 -15.11 -3.97
C ARG A 16 12.39 -13.88 -3.86
N ILE A 17 13.01 -12.71 -3.91
CA ILE A 17 12.29 -11.45 -4.09
C ILE A 17 11.88 -11.30 -5.55
N ARG A 18 10.60 -11.01 -5.77
CA ARG A 18 10.00 -10.84 -7.11
C ARG A 18 9.61 -9.37 -7.33
N PRO A 19 9.74 -8.86 -8.57
CA PRO A 19 9.17 -7.57 -8.95
C PRO A 19 7.69 -7.43 -8.61
N THR A 20 7.30 -6.35 -7.94
CA THR A 20 5.91 -6.06 -7.54
C THR A 20 5.14 -5.24 -8.59
N ARG A 21 5.74 -5.01 -9.76
CA ARG A 21 5.19 -4.15 -10.83
C ARG A 21 3.77 -4.53 -11.23
N LYS A 22 3.53 -5.81 -11.52
CA LYS A 22 2.21 -6.34 -11.88
C LYS A 22 1.25 -6.36 -10.70
N ALA A 23 1.74 -6.72 -9.52
CA ALA A 23 0.96 -6.72 -8.28
C ALA A 23 0.38 -5.33 -7.95
N HIS A 24 1.16 -4.25 -8.13
CA HIS A 24 0.67 -2.88 -7.96
C HIS A 24 -0.40 -2.51 -8.98
N GLN A 25 -0.25 -2.92 -10.24
CA GLN A 25 -1.29 -2.68 -11.24
C GLN A 25 -2.58 -3.45 -10.93
N ALA A 26 -2.49 -4.71 -10.49
CA ALA A 26 -3.65 -5.48 -10.08
C ALA A 26 -4.37 -4.86 -8.87
N ALA A 27 -3.62 -4.34 -7.88
CA ALA A 27 -4.19 -3.61 -6.76
C ALA A 27 -4.97 -2.36 -7.22
N LEU A 28 -4.44 -1.60 -8.19
CA LEU A 28 -5.16 -0.45 -8.76
C LEU A 28 -6.45 -0.85 -9.49
N VAL A 29 -6.48 -2.01 -10.15
CA VAL A 29 -7.73 -2.55 -10.75
C VAL A 29 -8.76 -2.82 -9.66
N VAL A 30 -8.36 -3.53 -8.59
CA VAL A 30 -9.28 -3.87 -7.50
C VAL A 30 -9.76 -2.62 -6.77
N GLU A 31 -8.87 -1.67 -6.48
CA GLU A 31 -9.21 -0.39 -5.85
C GLU A 31 -10.23 0.39 -6.68
N HIS A 32 -10.08 0.40 -8.00
CA HIS A 32 -10.99 1.12 -8.90
C HIS A 32 -12.36 0.44 -9.03
N VAL A 33 -12.38 -0.89 -9.20
CA VAL A 33 -13.62 -1.64 -9.51
C VAL A 33 -14.39 -1.98 -8.23
N SER A 34 -13.68 -2.36 -7.16
CA SER A 34 -14.27 -2.75 -5.89
C SER A 34 -13.51 -2.10 -4.72
N PRO A 35 -13.67 -0.78 -4.50
CA PRO A 35 -12.95 -0.05 -3.46
C PRO A 35 -13.13 -0.65 -2.05
N GLY A 36 -14.31 -1.22 -1.76
CA GLY A 36 -14.59 -1.87 -0.49
C GLY A 36 -13.80 -3.17 -0.25
N ALA A 37 -13.20 -3.75 -1.29
CA ALA A 37 -12.48 -5.01 -1.24
C ALA A 37 -10.94 -4.86 -1.28
N ILE A 38 -10.43 -3.63 -1.41
CA ILE A 38 -8.99 -3.38 -1.60
C ILE A 38 -8.14 -3.87 -0.42
N ASN A 39 -8.61 -3.69 0.81
CA ASN A 39 -7.90 -4.17 2.00
C ASN A 39 -7.77 -5.70 1.99
N THR A 40 -8.87 -6.40 1.67
CA THR A 40 -8.85 -7.86 1.52
C THR A 40 -7.90 -8.31 0.42
N TYR A 41 -7.83 -7.59 -0.69
CA TYR A 41 -6.88 -7.91 -1.76
C TYR A 41 -5.42 -7.67 -1.35
N HIS A 42 -5.12 -6.57 -0.63
CA HIS A 42 -3.79 -6.32 -0.08
C HIS A 42 -3.36 -7.36 0.97
N ASP A 43 -4.27 -7.81 1.82
CA ASP A 43 -4.01 -8.89 2.78
C ASP A 43 -3.64 -10.18 2.04
N ARG A 44 -4.39 -10.54 1.00
CA ARG A 44 -4.13 -11.72 0.17
C ARG A 44 -2.84 -11.61 -0.62
N LEU A 45 -2.53 -10.44 -1.17
CA LEU A 45 -1.28 -10.18 -1.86
C LEU A 45 -0.09 -10.28 -0.89
N SER A 46 -0.24 -9.77 0.32
CA SER A 46 0.78 -9.87 1.36
C SER A 46 0.99 -11.31 1.82
N ALA A 47 -0.09 -12.08 2.02
CA ALA A 47 -0.01 -13.51 2.32
C ALA A 47 0.66 -14.30 1.18
N ALA A 48 0.33 -14.00 -0.07
CA ALA A 48 0.96 -14.62 -1.24
C ALA A 48 2.48 -14.46 -1.24
N VAL A 49 3.00 -13.31 -0.78
CA VAL A 49 4.45 -13.04 -0.69
C VAL A 49 5.07 -13.62 0.58
N TRP A 50 4.51 -13.30 1.74
CA TRP A 50 5.14 -13.49 3.04
C TRP A 50 4.73 -14.77 3.76
N VAL A 51 3.79 -15.54 3.22
CA VAL A 51 3.33 -16.79 3.85
C VAL A 51 3.36 -17.93 2.85
N GLU A 52 2.89 -17.71 1.64
CA GLU A 52 2.65 -18.77 0.65
C GLU A 52 3.74 -18.90 -0.41
N GLU A 53 4.67 -17.94 -0.50
CA GLU A 53 5.75 -17.87 -1.50
C GLU A 53 5.25 -18.02 -2.96
N ARG A 54 4.08 -17.46 -3.27
CA ARG A 54 3.47 -17.52 -4.60
C ARG A 54 4.12 -16.56 -5.59
N ASP A 55 3.98 -16.86 -6.87
CA ASP A 55 4.51 -16.03 -7.95
C ASP A 55 3.61 -14.82 -8.24
N ILE A 56 3.90 -13.68 -7.62
CA ILE A 56 3.16 -12.43 -7.86
C ILE A 56 3.48 -11.73 -9.19
N GLU A 57 4.31 -12.33 -10.06
CA GLU A 57 4.50 -11.89 -11.45
C GLU A 57 3.56 -12.61 -12.43
N ASP A 58 2.87 -13.65 -11.96
CA ASP A 58 1.93 -14.45 -12.74
C ASP A 58 0.53 -13.79 -12.73
N PRO A 59 0.01 -13.40 -13.91
CA PRO A 59 -1.34 -12.83 -14.04
C PRO A 59 -2.43 -13.71 -13.45
N GLU A 60 -2.35 -15.04 -13.61
CA GLU A 60 -3.36 -15.98 -13.12
C GLU A 60 -3.34 -16.05 -11.58
N ILE A 61 -2.15 -15.95 -10.98
CA ILE A 61 -2.02 -15.84 -9.52
C ILE A 61 -2.69 -14.55 -9.05
N LEU A 62 -2.37 -13.40 -9.67
CA LEU A 62 -2.93 -12.10 -9.29
C LEU A 62 -4.46 -12.02 -9.47
N SER A 63 -5.01 -12.63 -10.53
CA SER A 63 -6.46 -12.71 -10.75
C SER A 63 -7.14 -13.66 -9.75
N SER A 64 -6.49 -14.79 -9.43
CA SER A 64 -7.02 -15.75 -8.44
C SER A 64 -7.17 -15.17 -7.04
N LEU A 65 -6.35 -14.17 -6.67
CA LEU A 65 -6.46 -13.46 -5.39
C LEU A 65 -7.72 -12.60 -5.30
N ALA A 66 -8.37 -12.30 -6.42
CA ALA A 66 -9.61 -11.51 -6.50
C ALA A 66 -10.86 -12.35 -6.84
N LYS A 67 -10.76 -13.68 -6.94
CA LYS A 67 -11.79 -14.56 -7.53
C LYS A 67 -13.21 -14.45 -6.94
N ASP A 68 -13.34 -14.07 -5.69
CA ASP A 68 -14.60 -13.91 -4.93
C ASP A 68 -14.90 -12.44 -4.62
N LEU A 69 -14.07 -11.53 -5.12
CA LEU A 69 -14.32 -10.10 -5.11
C LEU A 69 -15.13 -9.73 -6.36
N ASP A 70 -15.84 -8.61 -6.32
CA ASP A 70 -16.60 -8.10 -7.47
C ASP A 70 -15.67 -7.45 -8.50
N VAL A 71 -14.71 -8.22 -9.03
CA VAL A 71 -13.67 -7.78 -9.99
C VAL A 71 -13.50 -8.84 -11.08
N PRO A 72 -13.68 -8.50 -12.37
CA PRO A 72 -13.50 -9.46 -13.45
C PRO A 72 -12.04 -9.96 -13.54
N SER A 73 -11.84 -11.28 -13.50
CA SER A 73 -10.49 -11.88 -13.55
C SER A 73 -9.74 -11.52 -14.83
N GLU A 74 -10.43 -11.50 -15.97
CA GLU A 74 -9.87 -11.17 -17.28
C GLU A 74 -9.40 -9.70 -17.34
N LEU A 75 -10.02 -8.81 -16.55
CA LEU A 75 -9.60 -7.42 -16.48
C LEU A 75 -8.23 -7.30 -15.80
N ILE A 76 -8.04 -7.99 -14.67
CA ILE A 76 -6.75 -8.02 -13.97
C ILE A 76 -5.68 -8.56 -14.92
N GLU A 77 -5.93 -9.72 -15.53
CA GLU A 77 -4.97 -10.37 -16.43
C GLU A 77 -4.60 -9.49 -17.63
N ARG A 78 -5.59 -8.86 -18.26
CA ARG A 78 -5.37 -7.94 -19.38
C ARG A 78 -4.50 -6.75 -18.96
N VAL A 79 -4.85 -6.10 -17.85
CA VAL A 79 -4.14 -4.91 -17.37
C VAL A 79 -2.68 -5.23 -17.05
N VAL A 80 -2.41 -6.32 -16.32
CA VAL A 80 -1.05 -6.65 -15.90
C VAL A 80 -0.18 -7.24 -17.01
N ASN A 81 -0.78 -7.81 -18.06
CA ASN A 81 -0.05 -8.28 -19.24
C ASN A 81 0.32 -7.17 -20.21
N ASN A 82 -0.50 -6.12 -20.29
CA ASN A 82 -0.31 -5.01 -21.23
C ASN A 82 0.24 -3.74 -20.56
N ASP A 83 0.50 -3.78 -19.27
CA ASP A 83 1.00 -2.65 -18.48
C ASP A 83 0.11 -1.39 -18.55
N GLU A 84 -1.21 -1.59 -18.65
CA GLU A 84 -2.19 -0.52 -18.88
C GLU A 84 -2.18 0.52 -17.75
N LEU A 85 -1.87 0.12 -16.53
CA LEU A 85 -1.86 0.99 -15.35
C LEU A 85 -0.45 1.34 -14.87
N TRP A 86 0.59 0.94 -15.59
CA TRP A 86 1.96 1.26 -15.21
C TRP A 86 2.22 2.76 -15.11
N PRO A 87 1.72 3.62 -16.03
CA PRO A 87 1.83 5.07 -15.88
C PRO A 87 1.22 5.60 -14.57
N ALA A 88 0.12 5.01 -14.10
CA ALA A 88 -0.51 5.40 -12.85
C ALA A 88 0.33 5.01 -11.63
N VAL A 89 0.97 3.84 -11.66
CA VAL A 89 1.91 3.40 -10.60
C VAL A 89 3.12 4.34 -10.54
N ILE A 90 3.72 4.68 -11.69
CA ILE A 90 4.82 5.66 -11.77
C ILE A 90 4.38 7.00 -11.18
N SER A 91 3.24 7.53 -11.62
CA SER A 91 2.73 8.81 -11.14
C SER A 91 2.48 8.80 -9.62
N SER A 92 2.03 7.68 -9.05
CA SER A 92 1.89 7.52 -7.60
C SER A 92 3.23 7.61 -6.87
N MET A 93 4.25 6.90 -7.38
CA MET A 93 5.60 6.93 -6.80
C MET A 93 6.23 8.32 -6.90
N GLU A 94 6.07 9.01 -8.03
CA GLU A 94 6.56 10.37 -8.23
C GLU A 94 5.91 11.35 -7.24
N ARG A 95 4.59 11.25 -7.03
CA ARG A 95 3.90 12.06 -6.01
C ARG A 95 4.44 11.76 -4.61
N ALA A 96 4.58 10.49 -4.23
CA ALA A 96 5.13 10.12 -2.92
C ALA A 96 6.54 10.70 -2.73
N HIS A 97 7.38 10.62 -3.76
CA HIS A 97 8.72 11.20 -3.73
C HIS A 97 8.71 12.73 -3.62
N ALA A 98 7.81 13.41 -4.34
CA ALA A 98 7.64 14.86 -4.25
C ALA A 98 7.21 15.33 -2.84
N TRP A 99 6.50 14.48 -2.09
CA TRP A 99 6.18 14.71 -0.68
C TRP A 99 7.33 14.41 0.28
N GLY A 100 8.46 13.89 -0.20
CA GLY A 100 9.65 13.55 0.59
C GLY A 100 9.69 12.11 1.09
N ALA A 101 8.82 11.21 0.59
CA ALA A 101 8.87 9.80 0.98
C ALA A 101 10.14 9.11 0.45
N THR A 102 10.86 8.44 1.35
CA THR A 102 12.10 7.70 1.05
C THR A 102 12.00 6.21 1.32
N GLY A 103 10.88 5.74 1.89
CA GLY A 103 10.64 4.34 2.22
C GLY A 103 9.17 4.06 2.56
N THR A 104 8.82 2.79 2.67
CA THR A 104 7.48 2.32 3.01
C THR A 104 7.47 1.55 4.34
N PRO A 105 6.37 1.60 5.11
CA PRO A 105 5.23 2.50 4.93
C PRO A 105 5.62 3.96 5.20
N SER A 106 4.86 4.89 4.61
CA SER A 106 4.92 6.34 4.89
C SER A 106 3.50 6.89 4.84
N TRP A 107 3.18 7.84 5.71
CA TRP A 107 1.84 8.38 5.90
C TRP A 107 1.84 9.88 5.60
N LEU A 108 1.04 10.32 4.63
CA LEU A 108 0.79 11.73 4.38
C LEU A 108 -0.53 12.13 5.04
N ILE A 109 -0.48 13.00 6.04
CA ILE A 109 -1.64 13.43 6.82
C ILE A 109 -1.98 14.88 6.43
N ASP A 110 -3.24 15.10 6.05
CA ASP A 110 -3.82 16.40 5.66
C ASP A 110 -2.97 17.17 4.63
N ASN A 111 -2.29 16.46 3.72
CA ASN A 111 -1.38 17.04 2.73
C ASN A 111 -0.33 18.01 3.33
N LYS A 112 0.06 17.82 4.59
CA LYS A 112 0.93 18.74 5.34
C LYS A 112 2.08 18.05 6.05
N LEU A 113 1.82 16.86 6.62
CA LEU A 113 2.78 16.14 7.43
C LEU A 113 3.06 14.77 6.82
N LEU A 114 4.32 14.52 6.49
CA LEU A 114 4.79 13.19 6.13
C LEU A 114 5.38 12.51 7.38
N VAL A 115 4.85 11.34 7.73
CA VAL A 115 5.36 10.48 8.80
C VAL A 115 5.97 9.22 8.19
N PRO A 116 7.29 9.00 8.30
CA PRO A 116 7.93 7.79 7.80
C PRO A 116 7.82 6.61 8.77
N GLY A 117 7.72 5.41 8.21
CA GLY A 117 7.84 4.14 8.93
C GLY A 117 6.57 3.68 9.65
N LEU A 118 6.70 2.51 10.28
CA LEU A 118 5.70 1.95 11.18
C LEU A 118 5.82 2.63 12.55
N GLN A 119 4.77 3.35 12.94
CA GLN A 119 4.65 4.01 14.26
C GLN A 119 3.53 3.35 15.06
N ASP A 120 3.56 3.50 16.38
CA ASP A 120 2.52 3.00 17.27
C ASP A 120 1.28 3.91 17.34
N ASP A 121 0.21 3.39 17.92
CA ASP A 121 -1.06 4.13 18.07
C ASP A 121 -0.87 5.40 18.90
N GLU A 122 -0.05 5.35 19.97
CA GLU A 122 0.22 6.53 20.80
C GLU A 122 0.89 7.67 20.03
N PHE A 123 1.76 7.34 19.07
CA PHE A 123 2.37 8.32 18.17
C PHE A 123 1.32 8.97 17.29
N PHE A 124 0.45 8.19 16.66
CA PHE A 124 -0.61 8.72 15.81
C PHE A 124 -1.64 9.54 16.60
N ASP A 125 -1.98 9.14 17.83
CA ASP A 125 -2.82 9.93 18.72
C ASP A 125 -2.24 11.32 18.97
N ARG A 126 -0.93 11.40 19.28
CA ARG A 126 -0.24 12.69 19.46
C ARG A 126 -0.26 13.53 18.19
N VAL A 127 -0.06 12.92 17.02
CA VAL A 127 -0.10 13.61 15.73
C VAL A 127 -1.49 14.17 15.45
N ILE A 128 -2.54 13.37 15.63
CA ILE A 128 -3.93 13.77 15.42
C ILE A 128 -4.31 14.93 16.36
N VAL A 129 -3.96 14.84 17.64
CA VAL A 129 -4.22 15.92 18.63
C VAL A 129 -3.50 17.21 18.22
N LYS A 130 -2.22 17.12 17.81
CA LYS A 130 -1.43 18.27 17.39
C LYS A 130 -1.99 18.93 16.13
N MET A 131 -2.46 18.13 15.17
CA MET A 131 -3.01 18.64 13.90
C MET A 131 -4.45 19.16 14.02
N SER A 132 -5.22 18.67 15.00
CA SER A 132 -6.61 19.10 15.25
C SER A 132 -6.69 20.35 16.13
N SER A 133 -5.61 20.70 16.83
CA SER A 133 -5.56 21.92 17.63
C SER A 133 -5.49 23.12 16.69
N PRO A 134 -6.34 24.17 16.87
CA PRO A 134 -6.24 25.37 16.07
C PRO A 134 -4.82 25.92 16.20
N SER A 135 -4.20 26.23 15.06
CA SER A 135 -2.93 26.93 15.07
C SER A 135 -3.14 28.25 15.81
N ASN A 136 -2.59 28.38 17.02
CA ASN A 136 -2.36 29.69 17.61
C ASN A 136 -1.23 30.34 16.81
N SER A 137 -1.55 30.76 15.58
CA SER A 137 -0.76 31.71 14.83
C SER A 137 -1.16 33.11 15.29
N GLU A 138 -0.74 33.46 16.49
CA GLU A 138 -0.32 34.82 16.77
C GLU A 138 1.19 34.78 16.93
N ASP A 139 1.91 35.21 15.91
CA ASP A 139 3.16 35.92 16.14
C ASP A 139 2.98 37.34 15.58
N PRO A 140 2.68 38.34 16.44
CA PRO A 140 2.77 39.73 16.06
C PRO A 140 4.25 40.13 16.13
N LEU A 141 4.79 40.51 14.97
CA LEU A 141 6.13 41.09 14.74
C LEU A 141 7.34 40.14 14.79
N LYS A 142 7.90 39.88 13.59
CA LYS A 142 9.29 40.25 13.26
C LYS A 142 9.55 40.24 11.75
#